data_AF-A0A354ITM0-F1
#
_entry.id   AF-A0A354ITM0-F1
#
_cell.length_a   1.000
_cell.length_b   1.000
_cell.length_c   1.000
_cell.angle_alpha   90.00
_cell.angle_beta   90.00
_cell.angle_gamma   90.00
#
_symmetry.space_group_name_H-M   'P 1'
#
loop_
_entity.id
_entity.type
_entity.pdbx_description
1 polymer ?
#
loop_
_entity_poly.entity_id
_entity_poly.type
_entity_poly.pdbx_seq_one_letter_code
_entity_poly.pdbx_strand_id
1 'polypeptide(L)' 'RIFGLSLQPELVSIAGVYRTFDEGFPAELARQPAQIRLVGDRIDISSLTPAPARV' A
#
# COMPACT_ATOMS: atom_id res chain seq x y z
N ARG A 1 -0.20 -1.32 -10.79
CA ARG A 1 -0.42 -1.93 -9.44
C ARG A 1 0.91 -2.49 -8.97
N ILE A 2 1.17 -2.50 -7.68
CA ILE A 2 2.37 -3.06 -7.04
C ILE A 2 1.87 -3.97 -5.92
N PHE A 3 2.51 -5.13 -5.76
CA PHE A 3 2.22 -6.09 -4.69
C PHE A 3 3.51 -6.35 -3.92
N GLY A 4 3.42 -6.41 -2.60
CA GLY A 4 4.57 -6.69 -1.74
C GLY A 4 4.15 -7.50 -0.52
N LEU A 5 5.03 -8.39 -0.08
CA LEU A 5 4.81 -9.23 1.11
C LEU A 5 5.11 -8.49 2.42
N SER A 6 6.03 -7.52 2.36
CA SER A 6 6.44 -6.67 3.49
C SER A 6 6.91 -5.34 2.95
N LEU A 7 6.06 -4.32 3.02
CA LEU A 7 6.32 -2.99 2.46
C LEU A 7 6.82 -2.02 3.54
N GLN A 8 7.94 -1.36 3.25
CA GLN A 8 8.46 -0.20 3.98
C GLN A 8 9.00 0.85 2.97
N PRO A 9 8.18 1.29 2.00
CA PRO A 9 8.66 2.19 0.95
C PRO A 9 8.88 3.59 1.49
N GLU A 10 9.93 4.24 1.00
CA GLU A 10 10.13 5.69 1.15
C GLU A 10 9.34 6.46 0.07
N LEU A 11 9.20 5.86 -1.12
CA LEU A 11 8.46 6.41 -2.25
C LEU A 11 7.81 5.28 -3.06
N VAL A 12 6.64 5.56 -3.63
CA VAL A 12 6.02 4.72 -4.68
C VAL A 12 5.64 5.58 -5.87
N SER A 13 5.87 5.08 -7.08
CA SER A 13 5.43 5.70 -8.33
C SER A 13 4.68 4.71 -9.22
N ILE A 14 3.54 5.14 -9.77
CA ILE A 14 2.74 4.38 -10.74
C ILE A 14 2.29 5.35 -11.84
N ALA A 15 2.72 5.09 -13.09
CA ALA A 15 2.35 5.90 -14.26
C ALA A 15 2.64 7.41 -14.11
N GLY A 16 3.75 7.76 -13.44
CA GLY A 16 4.18 9.15 -13.22
C GLY A 16 3.56 9.82 -11.99
N VAL A 17 2.52 9.26 -11.40
CA VAL A 17 2.00 9.69 -10.09
C VAL A 17 2.88 9.08 -9.00
N TYR A 18 3.35 9.90 -8.07
CA TYR A 18 4.17 9.45 -6.95
C TYR A 18 3.58 9.86 -5.59
N ARG A 19 3.94 9.10 -4.55
CA ARG A 19 3.69 9.40 -3.14
C ARG A 19 4.94 9.08 -2.34
N THR A 20 5.38 10.03 -1.52
CA THR A 20 6.41 9.83 -0.49
C THR A 20 5.78 9.43 0.83
N PHE A 21 6.58 8.81 1.70
CA PHE A 21 6.19 8.37 3.03
C PHE A 21 7.05 9.07 4.09
N ASP A 22 7.13 10.41 4.01
CA ASP A 22 7.99 11.22 4.89
C ASP A 22 7.54 11.17 6.35
N GLU A 23 6.24 11.00 6.60
CA GLU A 23 5.65 10.76 7.93
C GLU A 23 5.66 9.26 8.31
N GLY A 24 6.28 8.41 7.48
CA GLY A 24 6.32 6.97 7.64
C GLY A 24 5.21 6.21 6.91
N PHE A 25 5.41 4.90 6.80
CA PHE A 25 4.41 3.98 6.25
C PHE A 25 3.46 3.50 7.36
N PRO A 26 2.14 3.37 7.09
CA PRO A 26 1.17 2.93 8.11
C PRO A 26 1.60 1.61 8.78
N ALA A 27 1.70 1.64 10.11
CA ALA A 27 2.24 0.52 10.88
C ALA A 27 1.36 -0.74 10.77
N GLU A 28 0.05 -0.57 10.55
CA GLU A 28 -0.90 -1.67 10.37
C GLU A 28 -0.69 -2.41 9.05
N LEU A 29 -0.10 -1.74 8.05
CA LEU A 29 0.20 -2.31 6.74
C LEU A 29 1.67 -2.71 6.62
N ALA A 30 2.54 -2.17 7.48
CA ALA A 30 3.95 -2.51 7.51
C ALA A 30 4.12 -4.01 7.80
N ARG A 31 5.01 -4.67 7.05
CA ARG A 31 5.30 -6.11 7.18
C ARG A 31 4.11 -7.04 6.95
N GLN A 32 3.01 -6.54 6.38
CA GLN A 32 1.89 -7.36 5.91
C GLN A 32 1.86 -7.40 4.37
N PRO A 33 1.33 -8.49 3.78
CA PRO A 33 1.02 -8.51 2.36
C PRO A 33 0.03 -7.40 2.00
N ALA A 34 0.42 -6.53 1.08
CA ALA A 34 -0.41 -5.40 0.66
C ALA A 34 -0.33 -5.16 -0.84
N GLN A 35 -1.35 -4.49 -1.35
CA GLN A 35 -1.44 -3.98 -2.71
C GLN A 35 -1.40 -2.46 -2.68
N ILE A 36 -0.60 -1.89 -3.59
CA ILE A 36 -0.63 -0.49 -3.93
C ILE A 36 -1.18 -0.33 -5.36
N ARG A 37 -2.16 0.55 -5.53
CA ARG A 37 -2.76 0.81 -6.84
C ARG A 37 -2.98 2.29 -7.09
N LEU A 38 -2.98 2.65 -8.36
CA LEU A 38 -3.48 3.94 -8.80
C LEU A 38 -5.01 3.84 -8.93
N VAL A 39 -5.73 4.76 -8.28
CA VAL A 39 -7.18 4.95 -8.40
C VAL A 39 -7.41 6.38 -8.87
N GLY A 40 -7.78 6.55 -10.13
CA GLY A 40 -7.77 7.87 -10.77
C GLY A 40 -6.35 8.43 -10.81
N ASP A 41 -6.12 9.53 -10.11
CA ASP A 41 -4.85 10.23 -9.95
C ASP A 41 -4.21 10.02 -8.56
N ARG A 42 -4.74 9.11 -7.75
CA ARG A 42 -4.30 8.87 -6.36
C ARG A 42 -3.73 7.48 -6.14
N ILE A 43 -2.70 7.41 -5.30
CA ILE A 43 -2.14 6.15 -4.82
C ILE A 43 -2.92 5.66 -3.60
N ASP A 44 -3.55 4.49 -3.75
CA ASP A 44 -4.29 3.77 -2.72
C ASP A 44 -3.51 2.53 -2.26
N ILE A 45 -3.64 2.19 -0.98
CA ILE A 45 -2.94 1.07 -0.33
C ILE A 45 -3.95 0.24 0.45
N SER A 46 -3.99 -1.07 0.21
CA SER A 46 -4.88 -1.98 0.90
C SER A 46 -4.17 -3.28 1.28
N SER A 47 -4.50 -3.83 2.45
CA SER A 47 -4.06 -5.18 2.83
C SER A 47 -4.58 -6.22 1.82
N LEU A 48 -3.79 -7.26 1.56
CA LEU A 48 -4.21 -8.44 0.81
C LEU A 48 -4.81 -9.51 1.73
N THR A 49 -4.64 -9.36 3.05
CA THR A 49 -5.23 -10.26 4.02
C THR A 49 -6.75 -10.05 4.02
N PRO A 50 -7.55 -11.09 3.74
CA PRO A 50 -9.00 -10.97 3.84
C PRO A 50 -9.40 -10.65 5.28
N ALA A 51 -10.34 -9.72 5.47
CA ALA A 51 -10.90 -9.44 6.78
C ALA A 51 -11.46 -10.74 7.39
N PRO A 52 -11.25 -10.99 8.70
CA PRO A 52 -11.81 -12.18 9.32
C PRO A 52 -13.32 -12.20 9.11
N ALA A 53 -13.84 -13.27 8.50
CA ALA A 53 -15.26 -13.46 8.30
C ALA A 53 -15.95 -13.38 9.66
N ARG A 54 -16.86 -12.42 9.83
CA ARG A 54 -17.63 -12.27 11.06
C ARG A 54 -18.65 -13.42 11.10
N VAL A 55 -18.34 -14.46 11.85
CA VAL A 55 -19.25 -15.56 12.24
C VAL A 55 -20.28 -15.06 13.24
#